data_AF-A0A1H3GFX0-F1
#
_entry.id   AF-A0A1H3GFX0-F1
#
_cell.length_a   1.000
_cell.length_b   1.000
_cell.length_c   1.000
_cell.angle_alpha   90.00
_cell.angle_beta   90.00
_cell.angle_gamma   90.00
#
_symmetry.space_group_name_H-M   'P 1'
#
loop_
_entity.id
_entity.type
_entity.pdbx_description
1 polymer ?
#
loop_
_entity_poly.entity_id
_entity_poly.type
_entity_poly.pdbx_seq_one_letter_code
_entity_poly.pdbx_strand_id
1 'polypeptide(L)'
;MDIDLTAISKAMPDFKNHEQAKNWFEEHFHDRFTFGSSDIIDGKKVFYYHLIEDPEVYQQYMESFAKEDRHNITDVHTFESYATVEISEDGGISLSL
;
A
#
# COMPACT_ATOMS: atom_id res chain seq x y z
N MET A 1 7.53 7.31 10.53
CA MET A 1 8.86 7.24 9.85
C MET A 1 8.53 7.34 8.38
N ASP A 2 8.77 8.51 7.78
CA ASP A 2 8.26 8.88 6.45
C ASP A 2 8.61 7.82 5.38
N ILE A 3 7.60 7.16 4.83
CA ILE A 3 7.73 6.22 3.73
C ILE A 3 7.86 7.06 2.46
N ASP A 4 9.12 7.30 2.09
CA ASP A 4 9.43 8.05 0.89
C ASP A 4 9.15 7.20 -0.37
N LEU A 5 7.93 7.32 -0.90
CA LEU A 5 7.49 6.63 -2.13
C LEU A 5 8.39 6.95 -3.34
N THR A 6 9.06 8.10 -3.33
CA THR A 6 10.01 8.49 -4.38
C THR A 6 11.32 7.71 -4.26
N ALA A 7 11.80 7.47 -3.04
CA ALA A 7 12.95 6.61 -2.78
C ALA A 7 12.63 5.15 -3.13
N ILE A 8 11.43 4.68 -2.80
CA ILE A 8 10.97 3.32 -3.13
C ILE A 8 10.92 3.17 -4.64
N SER A 9 10.24 4.06 -5.36
CA SER A 9 10.18 4.01 -6.85
C SER A 9 11.53 4.10 -7.54
N LYS A 10 12.54 4.72 -6.92
CA LYS A 10 13.92 4.71 -7.43
C LYS A 10 14.71 3.45 -7.06
N ALA A 11 14.42 2.83 -5.92
CA ALA A 11 15.12 1.65 -5.42
C ALA A 11 14.53 0.34 -5.97
N MET A 12 13.25 0.37 -6.38
CA MET A 12 12.53 -0.76 -6.92
C MET A 12 13.18 -1.24 -8.24
N PRO A 13 13.69 -2.47 -8.31
CA PRO A 13 14.11 -3.07 -9.56
C PRO A 13 12.91 -3.37 -10.47
N ASP A 14 13.17 -3.62 -11.75
CA ASP A 14 12.14 -4.10 -12.68
C ASP A 14 11.74 -5.53 -12.32
N PHE A 15 10.55 -5.68 -11.71
CA PHE A 15 10.04 -6.99 -11.32
C PHE A 15 9.38 -7.66 -12.52
N LYS A 16 9.67 -8.95 -12.70
CA LYS A 16 9.07 -9.76 -13.79
C LYS A 16 7.78 -10.47 -13.40
N ASN A 17 7.46 -10.46 -12.11
CA ASN A 17 6.27 -11.08 -11.56
C ASN A 17 5.97 -10.53 -10.17
N HIS A 18 4.73 -10.75 -9.75
CA HIS A 18 4.23 -10.41 -8.42
C HIS A 18 5.10 -10.93 -7.28
N GLU A 19 5.62 -12.16 -7.38
CA GLU A 19 6.34 -12.82 -6.28
C GLU A 19 7.66 -12.11 -5.96
N GLN A 20 8.41 -11.66 -6.99
CA GLN A 20 9.63 -10.88 -6.79
C GLN A 20 9.34 -9.52 -6.15
N ALA A 21 8.28 -8.84 -6.60
CA ALA A 21 7.86 -7.57 -6.03
C ALA A 21 7.49 -7.75 -4.55
N LYS A 22 6.60 -8.71 -4.25
CA LYS A 22 6.18 -9.06 -2.89
C LYS A 22 7.38 -9.31 -1.98
N ASN A 23 8.33 -10.14 -2.41
CA ASN A 23 9.48 -10.50 -1.59
C ASN A 23 10.34 -9.27 -1.27
N TRP A 24 10.56 -8.38 -2.25
CA TRP A 24 11.29 -7.13 -2.02
C TRP A 24 10.60 -6.23 -0.99
N PHE A 25 9.28 -6.07 -1.07
CA PHE A 25 8.53 -5.29 -0.06
C PHE A 25 8.54 -5.96 1.32
N GLU A 26 8.41 -7.28 1.38
CA GLU A 26 8.52 -8.01 2.65
C GLU A 26 9.92 -7.86 3.26
N GLU A 27 11.00 -7.93 2.49
CA GLU A 27 12.36 -7.73 3.01
C GLU A 27 12.61 -6.28 3.47
N HIS A 28 12.06 -5.29 2.78
CA HIS A 28 12.26 -3.87 3.11
C HIS A 28 11.36 -3.38 4.25
N PHE A 29 10.12 -3.85 4.33
CA PHE A 29 9.10 -3.30 5.24
C PHE A 29 8.57 -4.31 6.26
N HIS A 30 8.86 -5.60 6.10
CA HIS A 30 8.55 -6.67 7.05
C HIS A 30 7.09 -6.57 7.55
N ASP A 31 6.89 -6.28 8.84
CA ASP A 31 5.60 -6.25 9.53
C ASP A 31 4.67 -5.10 9.07
N ARG A 32 5.22 -4.12 8.34
CA ARG A 32 4.47 -2.98 7.83
C ARG A 32 3.82 -3.24 6.48
N PHE A 33 4.19 -4.31 5.79
CA PHE A 33 3.64 -4.67 4.49
C PHE A 33 2.60 -5.77 4.65
N THR A 34 1.33 -5.40 4.64
CA THR A 34 0.20 -6.31 4.84
C THR A 34 -0.56 -6.52 3.56
N PHE A 35 -0.91 -7.78 3.25
CA PHE A 35 -1.82 -8.06 2.14
C PHE A 35 -3.22 -7.54 2.44
N GLY A 36 -3.73 -6.66 1.58
CA GLY A 36 -5.08 -6.12 1.70
C GLY A 36 -6.09 -6.96 0.92
N SER A 37 -5.95 -6.99 -0.40
CA SER A 37 -6.91 -7.64 -1.30
C SER A 37 -6.29 -7.98 -2.65
N SER A 38 -7.01 -8.70 -3.50
CA SER A 38 -6.60 -8.90 -4.90
C SER A 38 -7.81 -8.77 -5.80
N ASP A 39 -7.63 -8.12 -6.93
CA ASP A 39 -8.66 -7.93 -7.94
C ASP A 39 -8.18 -8.43 -9.31
N ILE A 40 -9.08 -8.48 -10.29
CA ILE A 40 -8.75 -8.88 -11.66
C ILE A 40 -9.12 -7.72 -12.58
N ILE A 41 -8.11 -6.95 -12.98
CA ILE A 41 -8.25 -5.79 -13.86
C ILE A 41 -7.79 -6.18 -15.25
N ASP A 42 -8.65 -6.02 -16.25
CA ASP A 42 -8.34 -6.31 -17.66
C ASP A 42 -7.86 -7.78 -17.88
N GLY A 43 -8.40 -8.72 -17.11
CA GLY A 43 -7.98 -10.13 -17.14
C GLY A 43 -6.63 -10.42 -16.50
N LYS A 44 -5.98 -9.43 -15.89
CA LYS A 44 -4.74 -9.56 -15.12
C LYS A 44 -5.04 -9.51 -13.63
N LYS A 45 -4.44 -10.41 -12.86
CA LYS A 45 -4.55 -10.37 -11.41
C LYS A 45 -3.69 -9.24 -10.85
N VAL A 46 -4.29 -8.41 -10.01
CA VAL A 46 -3.63 -7.30 -9.32
C VAL A 46 -3.79 -7.53 -7.82
N PHE A 47 -2.70 -7.39 -7.08
CA PHE A 47 -2.65 -7.60 -5.65
C PHE A 47 -2.42 -6.26 -4.96
N TYR A 48 -3.30 -5.93 -4.03
CA TYR A 48 -3.28 -4.71 -3.24
C TYR A 48 -2.71 -5.01 -1.86
N TYR A 49 -1.66 -4.28 -1.51
CA TYR A 49 -1.01 -4.35 -0.22
C TYR A 49 -1.08 -2.99 0.47
N HIS A 50 -1.22 -3.02 1.79
CA HIS A 50 -1.16 -1.83 2.62
C HIS A 50 0.22 -1.77 3.25
N LEU A 51 0.92 -0.69 2.95
CA LEU A 51 2.21 -0.37 3.52
C LEU A 51 2.00 0.66 4.63
N ILE A 52 1.96 0.18 5.87
CA ILE A 52 1.67 0.98 7.05
C ILE A 52 2.90 1.82 7.38
N GLU A 53 2.78 3.14 7.20
CA GLU A 53 3.84 4.07 7.54
C GLU A 53 3.90 4.31 9.04
N ASP A 54 2.75 4.62 9.61
CA ASP A 54 2.61 4.97 11.02
C ASP A 54 1.41 4.22 11.63
N PRO A 55 1.66 3.16 12.43
CA PRO A 55 0.59 2.30 12.94
C PRO A 55 -0.34 3.05 13.89
N GLU A 56 0.14 4.08 14.61
CA GLU A 56 -0.71 4.91 15.47
C GLU A 56 -1.73 5.70 14.63
N VAL A 57 -1.29 6.34 13.55
CA VAL A 57 -2.18 7.11 12.67
C VAL A 57 -3.11 6.18 11.89
N TYR A 58 -2.62 5.03 11.42
CA TYR A 58 -3.44 4.02 10.75
C TYR A 58 -4.54 3.46 11.67
N GLN A 59 -4.21 3.18 12.93
CA GLN A 59 -5.20 2.71 13.90
C GLN A 59 -6.23 3.80 14.21
N GLN A 60 -5.78 5.05 14.42
CA GLN A 60 -6.69 6.19 14.62
C GLN A 60 -7.61 6.39 13.41
N TYR A 61 -7.10 6.21 12.20
CA TYR A 61 -7.89 6.24 10.96
C TYR A 61 -8.92 5.12 10.94
N MET A 62 -8.52 3.86 11.14
CA MET A 62 -9.47 2.74 11.14
C MET A 62 -10.56 2.91 12.21
N GLU A 63 -10.20 3.38 13.40
CA GLU A 63 -11.16 3.67 14.47
C GLU A 63 -12.10 4.83 14.13
N SER A 64 -11.60 5.87 13.44
CA SER A 64 -12.42 7.01 12.99
C SER A 64 -13.34 6.62 11.83
N PHE A 65 -12.82 5.84 10.87
CA PHE A 65 -13.55 5.30 9.72
C PHE A 65 -14.67 4.34 10.15
N ALA A 66 -14.40 3.51 11.18
CA ALA A 66 -15.39 2.57 11.71
C ALA A 66 -16.48 3.24 12.57
N LYS A 67 -16.25 4.46 13.08
CA LYS A 67 -17.18 5.14 14.01
C LYS A 67 -18.16 6.10 13.36
N GLU A 68 -17.88 6.67 12.19
CA GLU A 68 -18.74 7.73 11.62
C GLU A 68 -19.41 7.37 10.29
N ASP A 69 -20.71 7.12 10.41
CA ASP A 69 -21.75 7.10 9.38
C ASP A 69 -21.98 8.52 8.78
N ARG A 70 -20.92 9.29 8.45
CA ARG A 70 -21.03 10.61 7.81
C ARG A 70 -19.69 11.11 7.27
N HIS A 71 -19.48 10.82 6.00
CA HIS A 71 -18.41 11.32 5.15
C HIS A 71 -18.20 12.84 5.25
N ASN A 72 -17.10 13.24 5.87
CA ASN A 72 -16.25 14.32 5.36
C ASN A 72 -14.81 13.80 5.43
N ILE A 73 -14.40 13.08 4.39
CA ILE A 73 -12.99 12.79 4.13
C ILE A 73 -12.35 14.13 3.74
N THR A 74 -12.11 15.00 4.72
CA THR A 74 -11.53 16.34 4.53
C THR A 74 -10.18 16.47 5.26
N ASP A 75 -9.74 15.41 5.94
CA ASP A 75 -8.39 15.33 6.45
C ASP A 75 -7.48 14.74 5.38
N VAL A 76 -6.89 15.63 4.59
CA VAL A 76 -5.85 15.30 3.59
C VAL A 76 -4.68 14.54 4.25
N HIS A 77 -4.51 14.68 5.57
CA HIS A 77 -3.55 13.96 6.39
C HIS A 77 -3.87 12.47 6.66
N THR A 78 -5.13 12.02 6.47
CA THR A 78 -5.48 10.61 6.70
C THR A 78 -4.93 9.67 5.62
N PHE A 79 -4.72 10.17 4.40
CA PHE A 79 -4.07 9.45 3.29
C PHE A 79 -2.55 9.28 3.46
N GLU A 80 -1.94 9.92 4.46
CA GLU A 80 -0.49 9.78 4.75
C GLU A 80 -0.18 8.61 5.70
N SER A 81 -1.21 7.93 6.24
CA SER A 81 -1.01 6.91 7.28
C SER A 81 -0.49 5.57 6.71
N TYR A 82 -0.80 5.29 5.45
CA TYR A 82 -0.38 4.09 4.74
C TYR A 82 -0.34 4.37 3.24
N ALA A 83 0.55 3.69 2.54
CA ALA A 83 0.57 3.67 1.08
C ALA A 83 -0.07 2.39 0.57
N THR A 84 -0.82 2.50 -0.52
CA THR A 84 -1.34 1.33 -1.23
C THR A 84 -0.32 0.91 -2.28
N VAL A 85 0.13 -0.34 -2.20
CA VAL A 85 1.03 -0.95 -3.18
C VAL A 85 0.24 -1.92 -4.03
N GLU A 86 0.12 -1.60 -5.30
CA GLU A 86 -0.57 -2.38 -6.30
C GLU A 86 0.46 -3.15 -7.09
N ILE A 87 0.40 -4.48 -7.05
CA ILE A 87 1.34 -5.37 -7.73
C ILE A 87 0.55 -6.20 -8.73
N SER A 88 0.80 -5.95 -10.01
CA SER A 88 0.26 -6.75 -11.10
C SER A 88 0.95 -8.10 -11.19
N GLU A 89 0.27 -9.11 -11.72
CA GLU A 89 0.84 -10.44 -11.95
C GLU A 89 2.11 -10.41 -12.81
N ASP A 90 2.18 -9.47 -13.76
CA ASP A 90 3.33 -9.22 -14.64
C ASP A 90 4.54 -8.57 -13.92
N GLY A 91 4.39 -8.20 -12.65
CA GLY A 91 5.42 -7.49 -11.87
C GLY A 91 5.34 -5.97 -11.96
N GLY A 92 4.36 -5.43 -12.69
CA GLY A 92 4.09 -3.99 -12.69
C GLY A 92 3.64 -3.51 -11.30
N ILE A 93 4.33 -2.51 -10.76
CA ILE A 93 3.99 -1.91 -9.46
C ILE A 93 3.40 -0.52 -9.68
N SER A 94 2.35 -0.20 -8.94
CA SER A 94 1.85 1.16 -8.76
C SER A 94 1.74 1.47 -7.27
N LEU A 95 2.17 2.67 -6.89
CA LEU A 95 2.08 3.18 -5.53
C LEU A 95 1.08 4.34 -5.54
N SER A 96 0.07 4.25 -4.68
CA SER A 96 -0.95 5.29 -4.50
C SER A 96 -1.10 5.64 -3.02
N LEU A 97 -1.24 6.95 -2.73
CA LEU A 97 -1.59 7.51 -1.42
C LEU A 97 -3.10 7.66 -1.33
#